data_AF-A0A533Z2Y9-F1
#
_entry.id   AF-A0A533Z2Y9-F1
#
_cell.length_a   1.000
_cell.length_b   1.000
_cell.length_c   1.000
_cell.angle_alpha   90.00
_cell.angle_beta   90.00
_cell.angle_gamma   90.00
#
_symmetry.space_group_name_H-M   'P 1'
#
loop_
_entity.id
_entity.type
_entity.pdbx_description
1 polymer ?
#
loop_
_entity_poly.entity_id
_entity_poly.type
_entity_poly.pdbx_seq_one_letter_code
_entity_poly.pdbx_strand_id
1 'polypeptide(L)'
;MEYKHLLYALPPFLGLILSAALSGLVLARLKRTPVHCGFAAAMAALAVAQTGNAFSLLAESPQQLLGWRRVAVAGEILMPMGSLLFSLTYSRSNAEALLREWRGWLWAV
;
A
#
# COMPACT_ATOMS: atom_id res chain seq x y z
N MET A 1 10.59 6.99 31.22
CA MET A 1 9.35 7.05 30.40
C MET A 1 9.62 6.97 28.89
N GLU A 2 10.88 7.05 28.42
CA GLU A 2 11.23 7.06 26.98
C GLU A 2 10.92 5.75 26.21
N TYR A 3 11.00 4.58 26.85
CA TYR A 3 10.79 3.30 26.15
C TYR A 3 9.38 3.11 25.57
N LYS A 4 8.36 3.72 26.17
CA LYS A 4 6.97 3.58 25.67
C LYS A 4 6.81 4.23 24.29
N HIS A 5 7.42 5.39 24.06
CA HIS A 5 7.33 6.09 22.79
C HIS A 5 8.00 5.31 21.65
N LEU A 6 9.14 4.68 21.92
CA LEU A 6 9.83 3.83 20.94
C LEU A 6 9.03 2.58 20.57
N LEU A 7 8.37 1.95 21.55
CA LEU A 7 7.47 0.80 21.31
C LEU A 7 6.28 1.18 20.43
N TYR A 8 5.68 2.35 20.62
CA TYR A 8 4.57 2.83 19.78
C TYR A 8 5.02 3.30 18.39
N ALA A 9 6.27 3.74 18.23
CA ALA A 9 6.83 4.13 16.94
C ALA A 9 7.25 2.92 16.09
N LEU A 10 7.48 1.76 16.69
CA LEU A 10 7.94 0.57 15.97
C LEU A 10 6.97 0.11 14.86
N PRO A 11 5.64 -0.02 15.09
CA PRO A 11 4.71 -0.43 14.04
C PRO A 11 4.71 0.47 12.79
N PRO A 12 4.63 1.81 12.87
CA PRO A 12 4.66 2.63 11.67
C PRO A 12 6.02 2.59 10.96
N PHE A 13 7.14 2.44 11.66
CA PHE A 13 8.44 2.25 11.00
C PHE A 13 8.52 0.93 10.23
N LEU A 14 8.04 -0.17 10.83
CA LEU A 14 7.97 -1.46 10.14
C LEU A 14 7.03 -1.39 8.93
N GLY A 15 5.86 -0.75 9.12
CA GLY A 15 4.90 -0.52 8.05
C GLY A 15 5.51 0.27 6.89
N LEU A 16 6.24 1.34 7.18
CA LEU A 16 6.97 2.14 6.20
C LEU A 16 7.97 1.29 5.41
N ILE A 17 8.86 0.58 6.10
CA ILE A 17 9.92 -0.21 5.45
C ILE A 17 9.31 -1.30 4.56
N LEU A 18 8.35 -2.06 5.09
CA LEU A 18 7.74 -3.17 4.36
C LEU A 18 6.95 -2.68 3.15
N SER A 19 6.15 -1.62 3.30
CA SER A 19 5.33 -1.08 2.20
C SER A 19 6.19 -0.43 1.12
N ALA A 20 7.23 0.32 1.49
CA ALA A 20 8.19 0.89 0.54
C ALA A 20 8.96 -0.22 -0.20
N ALA A 21 9.44 -1.25 0.52
CA ALA A 21 10.14 -2.37 -0.08
C ALA A 21 9.25 -3.16 -1.05
N LEU A 22 8.00 -3.44 -0.67
CA LEU A 22 7.04 -4.11 -1.55
C LEU A 22 6.72 -3.29 -2.80
N SER A 23 6.48 -1.99 -2.64
CA SER A 23 6.24 -1.10 -3.79
C SER A 23 7.43 -1.10 -4.75
N GLY A 24 8.66 -0.92 -4.22
CA GLY A 24 9.89 -0.97 -4.99
C GLY A 24 10.11 -2.32 -5.69
N LEU A 25 9.92 -3.44 -4.98
CA LEU A 25 10.07 -4.79 -5.53
C LEU A 25 9.08 -5.06 -6.66
N VAL A 26 7.83 -4.63 -6.51
CA VAL A 26 6.78 -4.81 -7.51
C VAL A 26 7.09 -3.98 -8.76
N LEU A 27 7.57 -2.75 -8.59
CA LEU A 27 8.02 -1.91 -9.70
C LEU A 27 9.32 -2.42 -10.33
N ALA A 28 10.20 -3.10 -9.60
CA ALA A 28 11.43 -3.66 -10.14
C ALA A 28 11.20 -4.88 -11.06
N ARG A 29 10.00 -5.46 -11.09
CA ARG A 29 9.70 -6.59 -11.98
C ARG A 29 9.72 -6.16 -13.46
N LEU A 30 10.35 -6.99 -14.29
CA LEU A 30 10.47 -6.77 -15.75
C LEU A 30 9.10 -6.72 -16.46
N LYS A 31 8.15 -7.57 -16.04
CA LYS A 31 6.79 -7.62 -16.60
C LYS A 31 5.83 -6.89 -15.67
N ARG A 32 5.58 -5.62 -15.94
CA ARG A 32 4.61 -4.80 -15.22
C ARG A 32 3.24 -4.92 -15.87
N THR A 33 2.27 -5.47 -15.15
CA THR A 33 0.87 -5.42 -15.56
C THR A 33 0.14 -4.31 -14.81
N PRO A 34 -1.05 -3.85 -15.26
CA PRO A 34 -1.83 -2.84 -14.55
C PRO A 34 -2.11 -3.20 -13.09
N VAL A 35 -2.26 -4.50 -12.80
CA VAL A 35 -2.41 -5.05 -11.44
C VAL A 35 -1.19 -4.72 -10.56
N HIS A 36 0.01 -4.93 -11.08
CA HIS A 36 1.25 -4.62 -10.35
C HIS A 36 1.35 -3.11 -10.07
N CYS A 37 0.97 -2.26 -11.02
CA CYS A 37 0.97 -0.81 -10.81
C CYS A 37 -0.05 -0.37 -9.75
N GLY A 38 -1.27 -0.91 -9.77
CA GLY A 38 -2.29 -0.62 -8.75
C GLY A 38 -1.82 -1.04 -7.35
N PHE A 39 -1.25 -2.23 -7.22
CA PHE A 39 -0.69 -2.71 -5.96
C PHE A 39 0.48 -1.85 -5.48
N ALA A 40 1.43 -1.52 -6.36
CA ALA A 40 2.56 -0.67 -6.02
C ALA A 40 2.13 0.73 -5.58
N ALA A 41 1.10 1.30 -6.22
CA ALA A 41 0.52 2.59 -5.84
C ALA A 41 -0.13 2.53 -4.45
N ALA A 42 -0.90 1.48 -4.14
CA ALA A 42 -1.47 1.27 -2.81
C ALA A 42 -0.38 1.14 -1.73
N MET A 43 0.68 0.38 -2.00
CA MET A 43 1.81 0.21 -1.08
C MET A 43 2.60 1.52 -0.91
N ALA A 44 2.78 2.30 -1.98
CA ALA A 44 3.43 3.61 -1.89
C ALA A 44 2.60 4.60 -1.05
N ALA A 45 1.28 4.64 -1.24
CA ALA A 45 0.38 5.46 -0.44
C ALA A 45 0.42 5.06 1.04
N LEU A 46 0.44 3.76 1.34
CA LEU A 46 0.62 3.26 2.69
C LEU A 46 1.97 3.68 3.29
N ALA A 47 3.06 3.63 2.52
CA ALA A 47 4.37 4.11 2.97
C ALA A 47 4.34 5.61 3.35
N VAL A 48 3.68 6.44 2.56
CA VAL A 48 3.47 7.86 2.88
C VAL A 48 2.68 8.03 4.18
N ALA A 49 1.58 7.28 4.35
CA ALA A 49 0.79 7.31 5.57
C ALA A 49 1.62 6.93 6.82
N GLN A 50 2.40 5.85 6.71
CA GLN A 50 3.25 5.38 7.79
C GLN A 50 4.41 6.32 8.10
N THR A 51 4.94 7.02 7.09
CA THR A 51 5.94 8.10 7.28
C THR A 51 5.36 9.21 8.14
N GLY A 52 4.18 9.73 7.77
CA GLY A 52 3.49 10.76 8.55
C GLY A 52 3.20 10.30 9.99
N ASN A 53 2.75 9.06 10.17
CA ASN A 53 2.46 8.51 11.49
C ASN A 53 3.72 8.32 12.35
N ALA A 54 4.82 7.80 11.78
CA ALA A 54 6.08 7.62 12.49
C ALA A 54 6.66 8.96 12.96
N PHE A 55 6.75 9.95 12.06
CA PHE A 55 7.30 11.26 12.41
C PHE A 55 6.37 12.11 13.28
N SER A 56 5.05 11.87 13.23
CA SER A 56 4.11 12.47 14.19
C SER A 56 4.41 12.04 15.63
N LEU A 57 4.85 10.80 15.84
CA LEU A 57 5.19 10.28 17.17
C LEU A 57 6.54 10.81 17.69
N LEU A 58 7.40 11.30 16.80
CA LEU A 58 8.70 11.90 17.09
C LEU A 58 8.64 13.44 17.11
N ALA A 59 7.48 14.04 16.89
CA ALA A 59 7.34 15.49 16.82
C ALA A 59 7.56 16.13 18.21
N GLU A 60 8.42 17.14 18.26
CA GLU A 60 8.74 17.86 19.50
C GLU A 60 7.85 19.09 19.72
N SER A 61 7.12 19.52 18.68
CA SER A 61 6.18 20.65 18.76
C SER A 61 4.81 20.34 18.15
N PRO A 62 3.74 21.02 18.60
CA PRO A 62 2.40 20.87 18.03
C PRO A 62 2.33 21.19 16.53
N GLN A 63 3.12 22.17 16.07
CA GLN A 63 3.19 22.57 14.67
C GLN A 63 3.82 21.46 13.80
N GLN A 64 4.91 20.84 14.27
CA GLN A 64 5.52 19.70 13.60
C GLN A 64 4.57 18.49 13.56
N LEU A 65 3.88 18.21 14.69
CA LEU A 65 2.88 17.16 14.77
C LEU A 65 1.78 17.35 13.71
N LEU A 66 1.26 18.58 13.59
CA LEU A 66 0.23 18.90 12.59
C LEU A 66 0.73 18.72 11.16
N GLY A 67 1.99 19.11 10.89
CA GLY A 67 2.63 18.91 9.60
C GLY A 67 2.70 17.43 9.21
N TRP A 68 3.20 16.58 10.10
CA TRP A 68 3.32 15.14 9.85
C TRP A 68 1.97 14.44 9.78
N ARG A 69 0.95 14.90 10.51
CA ARG A 69 -0.42 14.41 10.38
C ARG A 69 -1.02 14.70 9.01
N ARG A 70 -0.73 15.85 8.40
CA ARG A 70 -1.17 16.13 7.02
C ARG A 70 -0.54 15.16 6.02
N VAL A 71 0.73 14.81 6.21
CA VAL A 71 1.40 13.79 5.39
C VAL A 71 0.72 12.43 5.57
N ALA A 72 0.41 12.05 6.81
CA ALA A 72 -0.28 10.78 7.10
C ALA A 72 -1.63 10.72 6.37
N VAL A 73 -2.44 11.77 6.51
CA VAL A 73 -3.77 11.88 5.88
C VAL A 73 -3.67 11.85 4.36
N ALA A 74 -2.67 12.49 3.75
CA ALA A 74 -2.48 12.43 2.30
C ALA A 74 -2.26 10.98 1.82
N GLY A 75 -1.45 10.20 2.54
CA GLY A 75 -1.26 8.78 2.25
C GLY A 75 -2.54 7.96 2.46
N GLU A 76 -3.28 8.22 3.54
CA GLU A 76 -4.54 7.54 3.85
C GLU A 76 -5.63 7.79 2.80
N ILE A 77 -5.69 8.98 2.21
CA ILE A 77 -6.60 9.31 1.11
C ILE A 77 -6.20 8.60 -0.19
N LEU A 78 -4.90 8.50 -0.48
CA LEU A 78 -4.40 7.85 -1.69
C LEU A 78 -4.53 6.33 -1.64
N MET A 79 -4.49 5.73 -0.44
CA MET A 79 -4.53 4.29 -0.25
C MET A 79 -5.77 3.61 -0.87
N PRO A 80 -7.03 4.03 -0.58
CA PRO A 80 -8.21 3.41 -1.17
C PRO A 80 -8.24 3.54 -2.70
N MET A 81 -7.71 4.63 -3.27
CA MET A 81 -7.64 4.79 -4.72
C MET A 81 -6.73 3.74 -5.36
N GLY A 82 -5.53 3.52 -4.79
CA GLY A 82 -4.61 2.48 -5.24
C GLY A 82 -5.20 1.08 -5.08
N SER A 83 -5.82 0.81 -3.92
CA SER A 83 -6.47 -0.47 -3.64
C SER A 83 -7.64 -0.76 -4.58
N LEU A 84 -8.46 0.23 -4.91
CA LEU A 84 -9.56 0.06 -5.87
C LEU A 84 -9.06 -0.28 -7.26
N LEU A 85 -8.04 0.44 -7.75
CA LEU A 85 -7.42 0.15 -9.03
C LEU A 85 -6.82 -1.26 -9.05
N PHE A 86 -6.15 -1.67 -7.97
CA PHE A 86 -5.65 -3.03 -7.81
C PHE A 86 -6.78 -4.05 -7.87
N SER A 87 -7.84 -3.89 -7.07
CA SER A 87 -8.96 -4.83 -7.03
C SER A 87 -9.64 -4.97 -8.39
N LEU A 88 -9.95 -3.85 -9.06
CA LEU A 88 -10.59 -3.87 -10.38
C LEU A 88 -9.73 -4.56 -11.45
N THR A 89 -8.45 -4.20 -11.51
CA THR A 89 -7.53 -4.78 -12.50
C THR A 89 -7.28 -6.26 -12.20
N TYR A 90 -7.12 -6.63 -10.94
CA TYR A 90 -6.95 -8.02 -10.52
C TYR A 90 -8.17 -8.85 -10.88
N SER A 91 -9.37 -8.43 -10.47
CA SER A 91 -10.62 -9.13 -10.76
C SER A 91 -10.83 -9.33 -12.27
N ARG A 92 -10.53 -8.32 -13.09
CA ARG A 92 -10.64 -8.45 -14.55
C ARG A 92 -9.65 -9.47 -15.12
N SER A 93 -8.37 -9.37 -14.73
CA SER A 93 -7.35 -10.31 -15.21
C SER A 93 -7.62 -11.75 -14.78
N ASN A 94 -8.17 -11.92 -13.57
CA ASN A 94 -8.47 -13.24 -13.02
C ASN A 94 -9.74 -13.85 -13.64
N ALA A 95 -10.76 -13.03 -13.92
CA ALA A 95 -11.97 -13.48 -14.59
C ALA A 95 -11.67 -14.04 -16.00
N GLU A 96 -10.81 -13.38 -16.77
CA GLU A 96 -10.38 -13.85 -18.08
C GLU A 96 -9.62 -15.18 -17.99
N ALA A 97 -8.74 -15.33 -16.99
CA ALA A 97 -8.00 -16.58 -16.76
C ALA A 97 -8.93 -17.73 -16.35
N LEU A 98 -9.85 -17.47 -15.40
CA LEU A 98 -10.82 -18.44 -14.92
C LEU A 98 -11.76 -18.90 -16.05
N LEU A 99 -12.30 -17.98 -16.84
CA LEU A 99 -13.14 -18.34 -17.99
C LEU A 99 -12.38 -19.20 -19.02
N ARG A 100 -11.09 -18.95 -19.21
CA ARG A 100 -10.27 -19.74 -20.14
C ARG A 100 -10.02 -21.17 -19.61
N GLU A 101 -9.77 -21.32 -18.32
CA GLU A 101 -9.59 -22.63 -17.66
C GLU A 101 -10.88 -23.45 -17.70
N TRP A 102 -12.02 -22.82 -17.37
CA TRP A 102 -13.31 -23.49 -17.31
C TRP A 102 -13.96 -23.71 -18.68
N ARG A 103 -13.43 -23.09 -19.75
CA ARG A 103 -13.92 -23.31 -21.12
C ARG A 103 -13.80 -24.78 -21.54
N GLY A 104 -12.80 -25.52 -21.05
CA GLY A 104 -12.71 -26.96 -21.36
C GLY A 104 -13.87 -27.75 -20.75
N TRP A 105 -14.29 -27.40 -19.54
CA TRP A 105 -15.31 -28.11 -18.78
C TRP A 105 -16.73 -27.69 -19.17
N LEU A 106 -16.96 -26.38 -19.34
CA LEU A 106 -18.25 -25.81 -19.77
C LEU A 106 -18.67 -26.22 -21.18
N TRP A 107 -17.74 -26.60 -22.04
CA TRP A 107 -18.03 -27.09 -23.40
C TRP A 107 -18.05 -28.62 -23.50
N ALA A 108 -17.75 -29.33 -22.41
CA ALA A 108 -17.81 -30.78 -22.31
C ALA A 108 -19.13 -31.29 -21.67
N VAL A 109 -19.97 -30.38 -21.17
CA VAL A 109 -21.36 -30.60 -20.72
C VAL A 109 -22.31 -30.12 -21.82
#